data_AF-A0A2K5ZSN0-F1
#
_entry.id   AF-A0A2K5ZSN0-F1
#
_cell.length_a   1.000
_cell.length_b   1.000
_cell.length_c   1.000
_cell.angle_alpha   90.00
_cell.angle_beta   90.00
_cell.angle_gamma   90.00
#
_symmetry.space_group_name_H-M   'P 1'
#
loop_
_entity.id
_entity.type
_entity.pdbx_description
1 polymer ?
#
loop_
_entity_poly.entity_id
_entity_poly.type
_entity_poly.pdbx_seq_one_letter_code
_entity_poly.pdbx_strand_id
1 'polypeptide(L)'
;KHTLQTDLSWDWAKPSLVADWPGEVGEQRSAAPPQPPHIIFILTDDQGYHDVGYHGSDIETPTLDRLAAKGVKLENYYIQPICTPSRSQLLTGRYQIHTGLQHSIIRPRQPNCLPLDQVTLPQKLQEAGYSTHMVGKWHLGFYRKECLPTRRGFDTFLGSLTGNVDYYTYDNCDGPGVCGFDLHEGENVAWGLSGQYSTMLYAQRASHILASHSPQRPLFLYVAFQAVHTPLQSPREYLYRYRTMGNVARRKYAAMVTCMDEAVRNITWALKRYGFYNNSVIIFSSDNGGQTFSGGSNWPLRGRKGTYWEGGVRGLGFVHSPLLKRKQRTSRALMHITDWYPTLVGLAGGTTSAADGLDGYDVWPAISEGRASPRTEILHNIDPLYNHAQHGSLEGGFGIWNTAVQAAIRVGEWKLLTGDPGYGDWIPPQTLATFPGSWWNLERMASVRQAVWLFNISADPYEREDLAGQRPDVVRTLLARLAEYNRTAIPVRYPAENPRAHPDFNGGAWGPWASDEEEEEEEGRARSFFRGRRKKKCKICKLRSFFRKLNTRLMSQRI
;
A
#
# COMPACT_ATOMS: atom_id res chain seq x y z
N LYS A 1 -40.00 44.33 -19.94
CA LYS A 1 -38.98 44.23 -18.85
C LYS A 1 -39.37 43.05 -17.97
N HIS A 2 -38.88 41.85 -18.27
CA HIS A 2 -39.06 40.67 -17.42
C HIS A 2 -37.73 39.95 -17.33
N THR A 3 -37.22 39.84 -16.12
CA THR A 3 -36.09 39.02 -15.71
C THR A 3 -36.69 37.90 -14.88
N LEU A 4 -36.41 36.63 -15.21
CA LEU A 4 -36.68 35.50 -14.33
C LEU A 4 -35.42 34.65 -14.22
N GLN A 5 -35.01 34.54 -12.96
CA GLN A 5 -33.87 33.86 -12.38
C GLN A 5 -34.30 32.42 -12.07
N THR A 6 -33.53 31.42 -12.48
CA THR A 6 -33.81 30.01 -12.18
C THR A 6 -32.88 29.52 -11.08
N ASP A 7 -33.43 29.39 -9.87
CA ASP A 7 -32.88 28.57 -8.79
C ASP A 7 -33.25 27.10 -9.01
N LEU A 8 -32.29 26.20 -8.90
CA LEU A 8 -32.49 24.75 -8.88
C LEU A 8 -32.03 24.22 -7.51
N SER A 9 -32.95 24.16 -6.54
CA SER A 9 -32.80 23.32 -5.36
C SER A 9 -33.58 22.02 -5.59
N TRP A 10 -32.94 20.87 -5.36
CA TRP A 10 -33.61 19.57 -5.42
C TRP A 10 -33.40 18.82 -4.11
N ASP A 11 -34.54 18.45 -3.52
CA ASP A 11 -34.73 17.96 -2.16
C ASP A 11 -34.56 16.44 -2.09
N TRP A 12 -33.78 15.93 -1.12
CA TRP A 12 -33.31 14.54 -1.04
C TRP A 12 -34.04 13.73 0.03
N ALA A 13 -35.24 13.24 -0.25
CA ALA A 13 -35.90 12.27 0.65
C ALA A 13 -37.05 11.49 0.01
N LYS A 14 -36.82 10.49 -0.86
CA LYS A 14 -37.76 9.35 -1.05
C LYS A 14 -37.07 8.03 -1.45
N PRO A 15 -37.51 6.86 -0.94
CA PRO A 15 -36.98 5.55 -1.31
C PRO A 15 -37.49 5.07 -2.68
N SER A 16 -36.62 4.34 -3.37
CA SER A 16 -36.76 3.73 -4.69
C SER A 16 -37.93 2.75 -4.86
N LEU A 17 -38.70 2.90 -5.94
CA LEU A 17 -39.63 1.89 -6.45
C LEU A 17 -38.90 0.87 -7.33
N VAL A 18 -39.19 -0.41 -7.08
CA VAL A 18 -38.77 -1.58 -7.87
C VAL A 18 -39.55 -1.58 -9.18
N ALA A 19 -38.84 -1.68 -10.32
CA ALA A 19 -39.44 -1.98 -11.61
C ALA A 19 -38.69 -3.16 -12.25
N ASP A 20 -39.43 -4.23 -12.51
CA ASP A 20 -39.00 -5.39 -13.29
C ASP A 20 -38.78 -5.01 -14.77
N TRP A 21 -37.78 -5.63 -15.41
CA TRP A 21 -37.39 -5.37 -16.80
C TRP A 21 -37.71 -6.57 -17.72
N PRO A 22 -38.21 -6.33 -18.95
CA PRO A 22 -38.46 -7.38 -19.94
C PRO A 22 -37.24 -7.75 -20.80
N GLY A 23 -36.99 -9.06 -20.95
CA GLY A 23 -36.44 -9.78 -22.12
C GLY A 23 -35.31 -9.17 -22.96
N GLU A 24 -34.17 -9.87 -22.99
CA GLU A 24 -33.05 -9.63 -23.93
C GLU A 24 -33.47 -9.88 -25.39
N VAL A 25 -33.33 -8.86 -26.24
CA VAL A 25 -33.27 -9.02 -27.70
C VAL A 25 -31.81 -8.80 -28.11
N GLY A 26 -31.18 -9.84 -28.65
CA GLY A 26 -29.79 -9.82 -29.08
C GLY A 26 -29.63 -9.08 -30.41
N GLU A 27 -28.92 -7.94 -30.38
CA GLU A 27 -28.45 -7.25 -31.57
C GLU A 27 -26.92 -7.42 -31.68
N GLN A 28 -26.46 -8.14 -32.71
CA GLN A 28 -25.05 -8.27 -33.05
C GLN A 28 -24.53 -6.93 -33.58
N ARG A 29 -23.86 -6.15 -32.72
CA ARG A 29 -23.08 -4.98 -33.14
C ARG A 29 -21.72 -5.42 -33.69
N SER A 30 -21.35 -4.89 -34.86
CA SER A 30 -20.01 -4.98 -35.44
C SER A 30 -18.95 -4.58 -34.40
N ALA A 31 -17.90 -5.39 -34.25
CA ALA A 31 -16.84 -5.16 -33.27
C ALA A 31 -16.11 -3.84 -33.55
N ALA A 32 -16.41 -2.81 -32.74
CA ALA A 32 -15.56 -1.64 -32.63
C ALA A 32 -14.11 -2.10 -32.29
N PRO A 33 -13.07 -1.36 -32.72
CA PRO A 33 -11.70 -1.66 -32.32
C PRO A 33 -11.64 -1.83 -30.80
N PRO A 34 -10.90 -2.83 -30.28
CA PRO A 34 -10.96 -3.18 -28.87
C PRO A 34 -10.51 -1.97 -28.04
N GLN A 35 -11.45 -1.38 -27.30
CA GLN A 35 -11.16 -0.24 -26.44
C GLN A 35 -10.39 -0.71 -25.20
N PRO A 36 -9.37 0.05 -24.75
CA PRO A 36 -8.72 -0.22 -23.48
C PRO A 36 -9.76 -0.36 -22.35
N PRO A 37 -9.57 -1.29 -21.40
CA PRO A 37 -10.54 -1.50 -20.34
C PRO A 37 -10.56 -0.34 -19.35
N HIS A 38 -11.70 -0.08 -18.72
CA HIS A 38 -11.73 0.72 -17.50
C HIS A 38 -11.05 -0.06 -16.37
N ILE A 39 -10.25 0.62 -15.56
CA ILE A 39 -9.48 0.03 -14.47
C ILE A 39 -10.02 0.59 -13.16
N ILE A 40 -10.54 -0.29 -12.31
CA ILE A 40 -11.06 0.06 -10.98
C ILE A 40 -10.20 -0.65 -9.95
N PHE A 41 -9.36 0.11 -9.25
CA PHE A 41 -8.49 -0.43 -8.21
C PHE A 41 -9.04 -0.05 -6.85
N ILE A 42 -9.52 -1.03 -6.10
CA ILE A 42 -10.04 -0.86 -4.75
C ILE A 42 -8.98 -1.34 -3.77
N LEU A 43 -8.48 -0.42 -2.95
CA LEU A 43 -7.47 -0.70 -1.92
C LEU A 43 -8.08 -0.47 -0.53
N THR A 44 -8.02 -1.48 0.33
CA THR A 44 -8.45 -1.40 1.74
C THR A 44 -7.26 -1.20 2.66
N ASP A 45 -7.52 -0.64 3.84
CA ASP A 45 -6.51 -0.25 4.82
C ASP A 45 -6.64 -1.14 6.06
N ASP A 46 -5.60 -1.89 6.41
CA ASP A 46 -5.60 -2.85 7.52
C ASP A 46 -6.62 -3.99 7.45
N GLN A 47 -7.09 -4.36 6.25
CA GLN A 47 -7.93 -5.56 6.11
C GLN A 47 -7.08 -6.83 6.23
N GLY A 48 -7.34 -7.64 7.25
CA GLY A 48 -6.60 -8.87 7.50
C GLY A 48 -6.95 -10.01 6.57
N TYR A 49 -6.04 -10.97 6.48
CA TYR A 49 -6.21 -12.14 5.61
C TYR A 49 -7.46 -12.96 5.98
N HIS A 50 -7.84 -13.04 7.26
CA HIS A 50 -9.03 -13.77 7.75
C HIS A 50 -10.27 -12.86 7.94
N ASP A 51 -10.31 -11.71 7.28
CA ASP A 51 -11.40 -10.74 7.43
C ASP A 51 -12.31 -10.67 6.19
N VAL A 52 -12.37 -11.78 5.43
CA VAL A 52 -13.27 -11.99 4.29
C VAL A 52 -13.92 -13.38 4.35
N GLY A 53 -15.16 -13.49 3.88
CA GLY A 53 -15.96 -14.72 3.98
C GLY A 53 -15.32 -15.90 3.24
N TYR A 54 -14.73 -15.67 2.07
CA TYR A 54 -14.04 -16.72 1.31
C TYR A 54 -12.74 -17.26 1.93
N HIS A 55 -12.28 -16.67 3.04
CA HIS A 55 -11.21 -17.21 3.90
C HIS A 55 -11.75 -17.78 5.23
N GLY A 56 -13.07 -17.95 5.38
CA GLY A 56 -13.69 -18.53 6.57
C GLY A 56 -13.94 -17.53 7.69
N SER A 57 -13.94 -16.22 7.39
CA SER A 57 -14.23 -15.19 8.37
C SER A 57 -15.65 -15.28 8.93
N ASP A 58 -15.81 -14.86 10.17
CA ASP A 58 -17.09 -14.57 10.81
C ASP A 58 -17.68 -13.20 10.41
N ILE A 59 -16.96 -12.45 9.57
CA ILE A 59 -17.38 -11.16 9.01
C ILE A 59 -18.09 -11.36 7.68
N GLU A 60 -19.31 -10.82 7.57
CA GLU A 60 -20.14 -10.87 6.37
C GLU A 60 -19.60 -9.95 5.27
N THR A 61 -19.10 -10.54 4.18
CA THR A 61 -18.59 -9.83 2.99
C THR A 61 -19.17 -10.39 1.68
N PRO A 62 -20.51 -10.46 1.55
CA PRO A 62 -21.17 -11.17 0.46
C PRO A 62 -20.82 -10.60 -0.93
N THR A 63 -20.53 -9.30 -1.03
CA THR A 63 -20.15 -8.67 -2.30
C THR A 63 -18.75 -9.08 -2.71
N LEU A 64 -17.77 -8.98 -1.80
CA LEU A 64 -16.40 -9.43 -2.05
C LEU A 64 -16.36 -10.92 -2.40
N ASP A 65 -17.07 -11.74 -1.63
CA ASP A 65 -17.17 -13.18 -1.85
C ASP A 65 -17.71 -13.50 -3.25
N ARG A 66 -18.77 -12.81 -3.68
CA ARG A 66 -19.36 -12.98 -5.01
C ARG A 66 -18.42 -12.54 -6.12
N LEU A 67 -17.73 -11.41 -5.97
CA LEU A 67 -16.78 -10.91 -6.97
C LEU A 67 -15.58 -11.85 -7.10
N ALA A 68 -15.02 -12.27 -5.98
CA ALA A 68 -13.91 -13.20 -5.90
C ALA A 68 -14.27 -14.58 -6.48
N ALA A 69 -15.44 -15.12 -6.12
CA ALA A 69 -15.93 -16.41 -6.65
C ALA A 69 -16.16 -16.39 -8.16
N LYS A 70 -16.56 -15.25 -8.73
CA LYS A 70 -16.75 -15.07 -10.18
C LYS A 70 -15.48 -14.60 -10.91
N GLY A 71 -14.41 -14.30 -10.17
CA GLY A 71 -13.15 -13.77 -10.67
C GLY A 71 -11.99 -14.75 -10.47
N VAL A 72 -10.83 -14.21 -10.10
CA VAL A 72 -9.61 -14.95 -9.76
C VAL A 72 -9.14 -14.52 -8.38
N LYS A 73 -9.14 -15.43 -7.41
CA LYS A 73 -8.56 -15.21 -6.07
C LYS A 73 -7.04 -15.27 -6.14
N LEU A 74 -6.35 -14.36 -5.46
CA LEU A 74 -4.88 -14.29 -5.47
C LEU A 74 -4.31 -14.84 -4.17
N GLU A 75 -3.97 -16.13 -4.14
CA GLU A 75 -3.54 -16.82 -2.90
C GLU A 75 -2.03 -16.86 -2.72
N ASN A 76 -1.26 -16.27 -3.63
CA ASN A 76 0.20 -16.19 -3.55
C ASN A 76 0.65 -14.75 -3.88
N TYR A 77 -0.08 -13.78 -3.32
CA TYR A 77 0.03 -12.34 -3.57
C TYR A 77 0.55 -11.61 -2.34
N TYR A 78 1.49 -10.69 -2.57
CA TYR A 78 2.23 -9.99 -1.53
C TYR A 78 2.15 -8.48 -1.65
N ILE A 79 2.16 -7.86 -0.49
CA ILE A 79 2.11 -6.43 -0.24
C ILE A 79 3.20 -6.11 0.80
N GLN A 80 3.35 -4.83 1.13
CA GLN A 80 4.22 -4.40 2.21
C GLN A 80 3.50 -4.46 3.55
N PRO A 81 4.23 -4.50 4.68
CA PRO A 81 3.62 -4.68 6.00
C PRO A 81 2.94 -3.43 6.55
N ILE A 82 3.07 -2.28 5.89
CA ILE A 82 2.52 -0.98 6.31
C ILE A 82 2.15 -0.09 5.10
N CYS A 83 1.30 0.90 5.37
CA CYS A 83 0.57 1.69 4.37
C CYS A 83 1.44 2.42 3.33
N THR A 84 2.29 3.39 3.74
CA THR A 84 3.08 4.22 2.81
C THR A 84 3.94 3.37 1.87
N PRO A 85 4.71 2.38 2.37
CA PRO A 85 5.33 1.37 1.53
C PRO A 85 4.45 0.78 0.45
N SER A 86 3.35 0.11 0.79
CA SER A 86 2.49 -0.55 -0.20
C SER A 86 1.96 0.42 -1.25
N ARG A 87 1.50 1.60 -0.81
CA ARG A 87 0.97 2.62 -1.71
C ARG A 87 2.05 3.18 -2.64
N SER A 88 3.28 3.35 -2.14
CA SER A 88 4.40 3.82 -2.95
C SER A 88 4.77 2.80 -4.02
N GLN A 89 4.79 1.52 -3.65
CA GLN A 89 5.11 0.42 -4.54
C GLN A 89 4.01 0.16 -5.58
N LEU A 90 2.75 0.29 -5.19
CA LEU A 90 1.59 0.22 -6.09
C LEU A 90 1.69 1.27 -7.19
N LEU A 91 1.94 2.54 -6.80
CA LEU A 91 1.91 3.66 -7.74
C LEU A 91 3.20 3.86 -8.51
N THR A 92 4.30 3.21 -8.15
CA THR A 92 5.57 3.32 -8.90
C THR A 92 6.04 2.04 -9.55
N GLY A 93 5.55 0.87 -9.10
CA GLY A 93 6.10 -0.42 -9.50
C GLY A 93 7.51 -0.68 -8.97
N ARG A 94 7.97 0.07 -7.97
CA ARG A 94 9.34 0.00 -7.43
C ARG A 94 9.36 -0.31 -5.93
N TYR A 95 10.35 -1.06 -5.48
CA TYR A 95 10.60 -1.36 -4.07
C TYR A 95 11.01 -0.11 -3.28
N GLN A 96 10.80 -0.10 -1.96
CA GLN A 96 11.18 1.07 -1.16
C GLN A 96 12.70 1.31 -1.14
N ILE A 97 13.50 0.25 -1.36
CA ILE A 97 14.95 0.39 -1.50
C ILE A 97 15.35 1.29 -2.68
N HIS A 98 14.46 1.52 -3.64
CA HIS A 98 14.69 2.40 -4.79
C HIS A 98 14.00 3.77 -4.67
N THR A 99 13.17 3.99 -3.64
CA THR A 99 12.47 5.26 -3.38
C THR A 99 12.92 5.96 -2.09
N GLY A 100 13.69 5.27 -1.25
CA GLY A 100 14.16 5.80 0.02
C GLY A 100 13.11 5.71 1.14
N LEU A 101 12.01 4.97 0.93
CA LEU A 101 10.89 4.84 1.87
C LEU A 101 10.95 3.53 2.68
N GLN A 102 12.14 2.98 2.90
CA GLN A 102 12.32 1.67 3.56
C GLN A 102 11.84 1.68 5.02
N HIS A 103 12.00 2.81 5.70
CA HIS A 103 11.75 2.93 7.13
C HIS A 103 10.40 3.58 7.40
N SER A 104 9.54 2.87 8.15
CA SER A 104 8.28 3.39 8.68
C SER A 104 7.36 3.96 7.58
N ILE A 105 6.44 4.85 7.97
CA ILE A 105 5.54 5.60 7.08
C ILE A 105 5.95 7.07 7.01
N ILE A 106 5.37 7.82 6.07
CA ILE A 106 5.51 9.29 6.06
C ILE A 106 4.53 9.87 7.10
N ARG A 107 5.06 10.49 8.15
CA ARG A 107 4.28 11.18 9.20
C ARG A 107 3.77 12.53 8.70
N PRO A 108 2.63 13.03 9.23
CA PRO A 108 2.04 14.30 8.81
C PRO A 108 3.01 15.48 8.84
N ARG A 109 3.90 15.54 9.84
CA ARG A 109 4.85 16.64 10.01
C ARG A 109 6.21 16.44 9.34
N GLN A 110 6.43 15.34 8.62
CA GLN A 110 7.71 15.11 7.95
C GLN A 110 7.74 15.83 6.58
N PRO A 111 8.81 16.57 6.26
CA PRO A 111 9.03 17.13 4.92
C PRO A 111 9.51 16.02 3.96
N ASN A 112 8.65 15.02 3.75
CA ASN A 112 8.92 13.87 2.91
C ASN A 112 7.69 13.55 2.05
N CYS A 113 7.94 13.01 0.86
CA CYS A 113 6.90 12.46 0.00
C CYS A 113 7.50 11.44 -0.96
N LEU A 114 6.64 10.75 -1.71
CA LEU A 114 7.06 9.93 -2.84
C LEU A 114 8.01 10.77 -3.71
N PRO A 115 9.25 10.31 -3.99
CA PRO A 115 10.22 11.15 -4.69
C PRO A 115 9.64 11.66 -6.02
N LEU A 116 9.87 12.95 -6.31
CA LEU A 116 9.22 13.64 -7.44
C LEU A 116 9.71 13.14 -8.81
N ASP A 117 10.88 12.50 -8.86
CA ASP A 117 11.46 11.86 -10.04
C ASP A 117 10.84 10.49 -10.35
N GLN A 118 9.93 9.98 -9.50
CA GLN A 118 9.20 8.74 -9.77
C GLN A 118 7.93 9.02 -10.59
N VAL A 119 7.92 8.50 -11.83
CA VAL A 119 6.73 8.52 -12.69
C VAL A 119 5.68 7.56 -12.13
N THR A 120 4.51 8.08 -11.80
CA THR A 120 3.45 7.30 -11.17
C THR A 120 2.58 6.58 -12.20
N LEU A 121 1.92 5.51 -11.76
CA LEU A 121 0.94 4.74 -12.54
C LEU A 121 -0.12 5.64 -13.18
N PRO A 122 -0.82 6.53 -12.46
CA PRO A 122 -1.80 7.40 -13.08
C PRO A 122 -1.20 8.36 -14.12
N GLN A 123 0.06 8.83 -13.97
CA GLN A 123 0.73 9.61 -15.03
C GLN A 123 0.92 8.76 -16.30
N LYS A 124 1.35 7.50 -16.17
CA LYS A 124 1.44 6.58 -17.32
C LYS A 124 0.09 6.26 -17.95
N LEU A 125 -0.98 6.18 -17.15
CA LEU A 125 -2.32 5.96 -17.68
C LEU A 125 -2.86 7.22 -18.39
N GLN A 126 -2.53 8.42 -17.91
CA GLN A 126 -2.82 9.67 -18.63
C GLN A 126 -2.11 9.73 -19.98
N GLU A 127 -0.83 9.33 -20.06
CA GLU A 127 -0.10 9.18 -21.33
C GLU A 127 -0.82 8.22 -22.30
N ALA A 128 -1.48 7.18 -21.76
CA ALA A 128 -2.30 6.23 -22.51
C ALA A 128 -3.75 6.70 -22.78
N GLY A 129 -4.10 7.95 -22.43
CA GLY A 129 -5.39 8.57 -22.73
C GLY A 129 -6.50 8.35 -21.68
N TYR A 130 -6.17 7.77 -20.52
CA TYR A 130 -7.14 7.55 -19.44
C TYR A 130 -7.54 8.86 -18.76
N SER A 131 -8.80 8.93 -18.32
CA SER A 131 -9.19 9.85 -17.25
C SER A 131 -8.90 9.20 -15.91
N THR A 132 -8.25 9.92 -15.00
CA THR A 132 -7.68 9.36 -13.77
C THR A 132 -8.29 10.02 -12.54
N HIS A 133 -8.84 9.19 -11.65
CA HIS A 133 -9.56 9.68 -10.49
C HIS A 133 -9.13 8.90 -9.25
N MET A 134 -8.87 9.64 -8.17
CA MET A 134 -8.58 9.06 -6.87
C MET A 134 -9.65 9.46 -5.86
N VAL A 135 -10.12 8.49 -5.09
CA VAL A 135 -11.01 8.72 -3.95
C VAL A 135 -10.46 7.99 -2.73
N GLY A 136 -10.21 8.72 -1.64
CA GLY A 136 -9.77 8.20 -0.35
C GLY A 136 -8.32 8.54 0.02
N LYS A 137 -7.68 7.67 0.80
CA LYS A 137 -6.41 7.92 1.49
C LYS A 137 -5.21 7.96 0.54
N TRP A 138 -4.47 9.07 0.57
CA TRP A 138 -3.21 9.26 -0.17
C TRP A 138 -2.00 8.64 0.55
N HIS A 139 -1.56 9.25 1.65
CA HIS A 139 -0.46 8.77 2.51
C HIS A 139 0.90 8.59 1.82
N LEU A 140 1.18 9.41 0.80
CA LEU A 140 2.46 9.47 0.08
C LEU A 140 3.15 10.83 0.19
N GLY A 141 2.80 11.57 1.25
CA GLY A 141 3.36 12.88 1.59
C GLY A 141 2.66 14.03 0.86
N PHE A 142 2.67 15.20 1.51
CA PHE A 142 1.92 16.37 1.08
C PHE A 142 2.58 17.70 1.48
N TYR A 143 3.82 17.66 1.98
CA TYR A 143 4.50 18.86 2.50
C TYR A 143 4.70 19.96 1.43
N ARG A 144 4.70 19.56 0.15
CA ARG A 144 4.74 20.40 -1.05
C ARG A 144 3.54 20.10 -1.95
N LYS A 145 3.15 21.08 -2.77
CA LYS A 145 2.08 20.91 -3.76
C LYS A 145 2.38 19.80 -4.76
N GLU A 146 3.63 19.65 -5.18
CA GLU A 146 4.07 18.60 -6.12
C GLU A 146 3.87 17.18 -5.57
N CYS A 147 3.73 17.03 -4.25
CA CYS A 147 3.47 15.75 -3.61
C CYS A 147 1.97 15.38 -3.61
N LEU A 148 1.07 16.32 -3.94
CA LEU A 148 -0.38 16.09 -3.92
C LEU A 148 -0.84 15.14 -5.04
N PRO A 149 -1.93 14.36 -4.85
CA PRO A 149 -2.45 13.44 -5.86
C PRO A 149 -2.70 14.12 -7.22
N THR A 150 -3.23 15.35 -7.20
CA THR A 150 -3.52 16.18 -8.38
C THR A 150 -2.27 16.57 -9.17
N ARG A 151 -1.09 16.55 -8.54
CA ARG A 151 0.21 16.78 -9.19
C ARG A 151 0.97 15.49 -9.47
N ARG A 152 0.39 14.34 -9.10
CA ARG A 152 0.96 13.00 -9.30
C ARG A 152 0.12 12.14 -10.21
N GLY A 153 -0.59 12.76 -11.15
CA GLY A 153 -1.24 12.12 -12.28
C GLY A 153 -2.73 11.86 -12.14
N PHE A 154 -3.38 12.27 -11.03
CA PHE A 154 -4.83 12.17 -10.92
C PHE A 154 -5.51 13.46 -11.36
N ASP A 155 -6.42 13.38 -12.35
CA ASP A 155 -7.21 14.52 -12.81
C ASP A 155 -8.15 15.05 -11.72
N THR A 156 -8.68 14.16 -10.88
CA THR A 156 -9.52 14.55 -9.73
C THR A 156 -9.14 13.77 -8.47
N PHE A 157 -9.26 14.42 -7.32
CA PHE A 157 -9.03 13.84 -6.01
C PHE A 157 -10.15 14.23 -5.04
N LEU A 158 -10.64 13.26 -4.25
CA LEU A 158 -11.38 13.52 -3.01
C LEU A 158 -10.86 12.57 -1.92
N GLY A 159 -10.32 13.09 -0.84
CA GLY A 159 -9.88 12.23 0.27
C GLY A 159 -8.90 12.88 1.23
N SER A 160 -8.29 12.05 2.06
CA SER A 160 -7.33 12.47 3.09
C SER A 160 -5.87 12.32 2.60
N LEU A 161 -5.01 13.23 3.05
CA LEU A 161 -3.58 13.26 2.72
C LEU A 161 -2.74 12.45 3.71
N THR A 162 -3.13 12.42 4.98
CA THR A 162 -2.43 11.75 6.08
C THR A 162 -2.70 10.24 6.13
N GLY A 163 -2.15 9.58 7.16
CA GLY A 163 -2.24 8.14 7.34
C GLY A 163 -3.56 7.61 7.89
N ASN A 164 -4.38 8.45 8.52
CA ASN A 164 -5.68 8.10 9.09
C ASN A 164 -6.43 9.37 9.48
N VAL A 165 -7.75 9.31 9.58
CA VAL A 165 -8.58 10.44 10.07
C VAL A 165 -9.73 9.90 10.92
N ASP A 166 -10.46 10.73 11.64
CA ASP A 166 -11.80 10.37 12.12
C ASP A 166 -12.73 10.06 10.94
N TYR A 167 -13.57 9.03 11.04
CA TYR A 167 -14.43 8.61 9.94
C TYR A 167 -15.56 9.59 9.59
N TYR A 168 -15.89 10.51 10.50
CA TYR A 168 -16.98 11.47 10.32
C TYR A 168 -16.49 12.91 10.33
N THR A 169 -15.61 13.27 11.27
CA THR A 169 -15.11 14.64 11.38
C THR A 169 -13.92 14.92 10.48
N TYR A 170 -13.23 13.86 10.03
CA TYR A 170 -11.99 13.93 9.25
C TYR A 170 -10.80 14.57 9.97
N ASP A 171 -10.86 14.66 11.30
CA ASP A 171 -9.73 15.15 12.10
C ASP A 171 -8.62 14.10 12.19
N ASN A 172 -7.37 14.55 12.08
CA ASN A 172 -6.18 13.76 12.37
C ASN A 172 -5.35 14.46 13.45
N CYS A 173 -4.90 13.70 14.45
CA CYS A 173 -3.97 14.16 15.47
C CYS A 173 -2.64 13.41 15.38
N ASP A 174 -1.54 14.14 15.27
CA ASP A 174 -0.16 13.62 15.26
C ASP A 174 0.55 13.89 16.60
N GLY A 175 -0.14 13.53 17.70
CA GLY A 175 0.29 13.75 19.08
C GLY A 175 -0.58 14.74 19.85
N PRO A 176 -0.34 14.89 21.18
CA PRO A 176 -1.13 15.80 22.01
C PRO A 176 -1.01 17.26 21.52
N GLY A 177 -2.16 17.89 21.27
CA GLY A 177 -2.23 19.30 20.86
C GLY A 177 -1.92 19.57 19.39
N VAL A 178 -1.58 18.56 18.59
CA VAL A 178 -1.29 18.70 17.16
C VAL A 178 -2.38 17.99 16.38
N CYS A 179 -3.50 18.67 16.17
CA CYS A 179 -4.67 18.14 15.46
C CYS A 179 -5.10 19.07 14.35
N GLY A 180 -5.61 18.52 13.26
CA GLY A 180 -6.15 19.29 12.15
C GLY A 180 -7.08 18.47 11.28
N PHE A 181 -7.95 19.17 10.55
CA PHE A 181 -8.86 18.56 9.59
C PHE A 181 -8.08 18.08 8.34
N ASP A 182 -8.42 16.90 7.82
CA ASP A 182 -7.76 16.31 6.66
C ASP A 182 -8.78 15.63 5.73
N LEU A 183 -9.52 16.45 4.99
CA LEU A 183 -10.28 16.03 3.83
C LEU A 183 -10.18 17.11 2.76
N HIS A 184 -9.87 16.70 1.53
CA HIS A 184 -9.63 17.60 0.42
C HIS A 184 -10.44 17.20 -0.80
N GLU A 185 -10.90 18.21 -1.54
CA GLU A 185 -11.46 18.08 -2.88
C GLU A 185 -10.58 18.87 -3.86
N GLY A 186 -9.91 18.16 -4.77
CA GLY A 186 -8.78 18.70 -5.50
C GLY A 186 -7.67 19.12 -4.51
N GLU A 187 -7.27 20.39 -4.55
CA GLU A 187 -6.25 20.96 -3.64
C GLU A 187 -6.87 21.77 -2.49
N ASN A 188 -8.20 21.87 -2.42
CA ASN A 188 -8.92 22.66 -1.42
C ASN A 188 -9.37 21.79 -0.26
N VAL A 189 -9.42 22.38 0.94
CA VAL A 189 -9.97 21.70 2.13
C VAL A 189 -11.49 21.61 2.03
N ALA A 190 -12.05 20.42 2.25
CA ALA A 190 -13.45 20.09 2.02
C ALA A 190 -14.29 20.08 3.32
N TRP A 191 -14.26 21.19 4.07
CA TRP A 191 -14.96 21.35 5.36
C TRP A 191 -16.44 20.95 5.34
N GLY A 192 -17.14 21.28 4.24
CA GLY A 192 -18.59 21.06 4.08
C GLY A 192 -19.02 19.60 4.00
N LEU A 193 -18.10 18.65 3.96
CA LEU A 193 -18.40 17.21 3.93
C LEU A 193 -18.35 16.55 5.32
N SER A 194 -17.95 17.29 6.36
CA SER A 194 -17.93 16.82 7.75
C SER A 194 -19.29 16.26 8.19
N GLY A 195 -19.26 15.20 8.98
CA GLY A 195 -20.45 14.47 9.47
C GLY A 195 -20.90 13.31 8.57
N GLN A 196 -20.36 13.18 7.36
CA GLN A 196 -20.59 12.01 6.50
C GLN A 196 -19.59 10.89 6.83
N TYR A 197 -20.01 9.63 6.80
CA TYR A 197 -19.11 8.51 7.04
C TYR A 197 -18.20 8.28 5.82
N SER A 198 -16.88 8.36 6.00
CA SER A 198 -15.88 8.42 4.92
C SER A 198 -16.02 7.29 3.89
N THR A 199 -16.27 6.06 4.33
CA THR A 199 -16.47 4.89 3.45
C THR A 199 -17.64 5.09 2.47
N MET A 200 -18.77 5.63 2.95
CA MET A 200 -19.95 5.87 2.12
C MET A 200 -19.77 7.11 1.25
N LEU A 201 -19.14 8.16 1.78
CA LEU A 201 -18.76 9.35 1.01
C LEU A 201 -17.89 8.96 -0.20
N TYR A 202 -16.88 8.11 0.01
CA TYR A 202 -15.99 7.67 -1.05
C TYR A 202 -16.70 6.83 -2.12
N ALA A 203 -17.60 5.92 -1.73
CA ALA A 203 -18.41 5.17 -2.70
C ALA A 203 -19.40 6.04 -3.47
N GLN A 204 -19.99 7.05 -2.82
CA GLN A 204 -20.85 8.02 -3.48
C GLN A 204 -20.06 8.85 -4.51
N ARG A 205 -18.86 9.34 -4.14
CA ARG A 205 -17.99 10.07 -5.07
C ARG A 205 -17.57 9.20 -6.26
N ALA A 206 -17.16 7.96 -6.01
CA ALA A 206 -16.87 7.00 -7.07
C ALA A 206 -18.07 6.79 -8.02
N SER A 207 -19.28 6.65 -7.46
CA SER A 207 -20.52 6.51 -8.24
C SER A 207 -20.85 7.76 -9.05
N HIS A 208 -20.55 8.96 -8.53
CA HIS A 208 -20.72 10.22 -9.23
C HIS A 208 -19.75 10.37 -10.40
N ILE A 209 -18.47 10.03 -10.19
CA ILE A 209 -17.46 9.98 -11.26
C ILE A 209 -17.96 9.06 -12.38
N LEU A 210 -18.44 7.86 -12.05
CA LEU A 210 -18.99 6.94 -13.04
C LEU A 210 -20.21 7.53 -13.76
N ALA A 211 -21.12 8.21 -13.05
CA ALA A 211 -22.31 8.80 -13.65
C ALA A 211 -21.99 9.91 -14.67
N SER A 212 -20.93 10.69 -14.44
CA SER A 212 -20.53 11.82 -15.30
C SER A 212 -19.43 11.48 -16.31
N HIS A 213 -18.87 10.27 -16.25
CA HIS A 213 -17.77 9.86 -17.11
C HIS A 213 -18.22 9.66 -18.56
N SER A 214 -17.41 10.15 -19.50
CA SER A 214 -17.63 9.98 -20.94
C SER A 214 -17.29 8.53 -21.36
N PRO A 215 -18.21 7.78 -21.98
CA PRO A 215 -17.93 6.42 -22.45
C PRO A 215 -16.85 6.31 -23.55
N GLN A 216 -16.43 7.43 -24.14
CA GLN A 216 -15.44 7.46 -25.20
C GLN A 216 -13.99 7.42 -24.68
N ARG A 217 -13.77 7.70 -23.39
CA ARG A 217 -12.45 7.68 -22.77
C ARG A 217 -12.35 6.54 -21.76
N PRO A 218 -11.23 5.80 -21.72
CA PRO A 218 -11.02 4.82 -20.66
C PRO A 218 -10.84 5.53 -19.31
N LEU A 219 -11.18 4.82 -18.23
CA LEU A 219 -11.23 5.36 -16.86
C LEU A 219 -10.26 4.59 -15.99
N PHE A 220 -9.47 5.29 -15.18
CA PHE A 220 -8.78 4.73 -14.03
C PHE A 220 -9.36 5.33 -12.76
N LEU A 221 -9.98 4.49 -11.93
CA LEU A 221 -10.53 4.88 -10.65
C LEU A 221 -9.80 4.13 -9.53
N TYR A 222 -9.02 4.88 -8.76
CA TYR A 222 -8.33 4.37 -7.57
C TYR A 222 -9.14 4.72 -6.31
N VAL A 223 -9.79 3.72 -5.73
CA VAL A 223 -10.61 3.83 -4.52
C VAL A 223 -9.80 3.31 -3.35
N ALA A 224 -9.11 4.22 -2.66
CA ALA A 224 -8.25 3.92 -1.54
C ALA A 224 -9.02 4.13 -0.23
N PHE A 225 -9.87 3.17 0.14
CA PHE A 225 -10.66 3.27 1.36
C PHE A 225 -9.77 3.49 2.59
N GLN A 226 -10.23 4.35 3.49
CA GLN A 226 -9.75 4.38 4.87
C GLN A 226 -10.22 3.13 5.63
N ALA A 227 -11.37 2.57 5.25
CA ALA A 227 -11.85 1.30 5.77
C ALA A 227 -10.78 0.21 5.55
N VAL A 228 -10.37 -0.51 6.58
CA VAL A 228 -10.92 -0.64 7.95
C VAL A 228 -9.90 -0.28 9.04
N HIS A 229 -9.07 0.72 8.76
CA HIS A 229 -8.07 1.25 9.67
C HIS A 229 -8.67 1.93 10.90
N THR A 230 -7.90 2.07 11.98
CA THR A 230 -8.33 2.86 13.15
C THR A 230 -8.54 4.34 12.80
N PRO A 231 -9.41 5.06 13.53
CA PRO A 231 -10.18 4.65 14.71
C PRO A 231 -11.35 3.70 14.38
N LEU A 232 -11.72 2.83 15.33
CA LEU A 232 -12.78 1.85 15.12
C LEU A 232 -14.17 2.49 15.23
N GLN A 233 -14.64 3.04 14.11
CA GLN A 233 -15.90 3.76 13.97
C GLN A 233 -16.70 3.21 12.80
N SER A 234 -17.97 2.92 13.04
CA SER A 234 -18.92 2.44 12.02
C SER A 234 -20.31 3.01 12.29
N PRO A 235 -21.16 3.15 11.26
CA PRO A 235 -22.56 3.47 11.49
C PRO A 235 -23.24 2.39 12.36
N ARG A 236 -24.15 2.83 13.23
CA ARG A 236 -24.70 2.02 14.33
C ARG A 236 -25.46 0.79 13.83
N GLU A 237 -26.12 0.91 12.69
CA GLU A 237 -26.91 -0.12 12.02
C GLU A 237 -26.10 -1.36 11.65
N TYR A 238 -24.79 -1.22 11.37
CA TYR A 238 -23.92 -2.35 11.04
C TYR A 238 -23.47 -3.13 12.29
N LEU A 239 -23.42 -2.49 13.47
CA LEU A 239 -22.99 -3.13 14.72
C LEU A 239 -23.98 -4.21 15.18
N TYR A 240 -25.27 -4.03 14.90
CA TYR A 240 -26.32 -4.95 15.36
C TYR A 240 -26.16 -6.38 14.82
N ARG A 241 -25.59 -6.52 13.61
CA ARG A 241 -25.31 -7.82 12.98
C ARG A 241 -24.34 -8.66 13.82
N TYR A 242 -23.36 -8.00 14.43
CA TYR A 242 -22.30 -8.62 15.22
C TYR A 242 -22.52 -8.51 16.73
N ARG A 243 -23.77 -8.32 17.19
CA ARG A 243 -24.08 -8.10 18.62
C ARG A 243 -23.62 -9.24 19.55
N THR A 244 -23.54 -10.47 19.04
CA THR A 244 -23.06 -11.67 19.76
C THR A 244 -21.54 -11.75 19.85
N MET A 245 -20.82 -10.92 19.11
CA MET A 245 -19.36 -10.88 19.12
C MET A 245 -18.86 -10.21 20.40
N GLY A 246 -18.28 -11.00 21.30
CA GLY A 246 -17.80 -10.52 22.61
C GLY A 246 -16.61 -9.57 22.51
N ASN A 247 -15.72 -9.75 21.52
CA ASN A 247 -14.61 -8.84 21.28
C ASN A 247 -15.11 -7.52 20.70
N VAL A 248 -15.12 -6.46 21.52
CA VAL A 248 -15.66 -5.15 21.13
C VAL A 248 -14.90 -4.52 19.97
N ALA A 249 -13.57 -4.67 19.91
CA ALA A 249 -12.75 -4.13 18.83
C ALA A 249 -13.07 -4.86 17.52
N ARG A 250 -13.06 -6.20 17.53
CA ARG A 250 -13.42 -7.01 16.36
C ARG A 250 -14.86 -6.79 15.92
N ARG A 251 -15.79 -6.55 16.84
CA ARG A 251 -17.20 -6.23 16.53
C ARG A 251 -17.35 -4.92 15.77
N LYS A 252 -16.66 -3.87 16.22
CA LYS A 252 -16.63 -2.58 15.51
C LYS A 252 -15.95 -2.74 14.15
N TYR A 253 -14.82 -3.42 14.11
CA TYR A 253 -14.09 -3.72 12.88
C TYR A 253 -14.95 -4.50 11.86
N ALA A 254 -15.67 -5.54 12.29
CA ALA A 254 -16.57 -6.32 11.45
C ALA A 254 -17.69 -5.46 10.84
N ALA A 255 -18.24 -4.53 11.61
CA ALA A 255 -19.21 -3.56 11.12
C ALA A 255 -18.59 -2.61 10.06
N MET A 256 -17.34 -2.18 10.24
CA MET A 256 -16.61 -1.37 9.25
C MET A 256 -16.36 -2.15 7.95
N VAL A 257 -15.92 -3.40 8.04
CA VAL A 257 -15.71 -4.29 6.88
C VAL A 257 -17.02 -4.50 6.11
N THR A 258 -18.13 -4.71 6.83
CA THR A 258 -19.46 -4.90 6.22
C THR A 258 -19.94 -3.63 5.51
N CYS A 259 -19.71 -2.46 6.11
CA CYS A 259 -20.01 -1.19 5.46
C CYS A 259 -19.16 -0.98 4.19
N MET A 260 -17.89 -1.39 4.23
CA MET A 260 -17.03 -1.36 3.05
C MET A 260 -17.48 -2.36 1.98
N ASP A 261 -17.94 -3.57 2.33
CA ASP A 261 -18.51 -4.53 1.37
C ASP A 261 -19.72 -3.91 0.64
N GLU A 262 -20.59 -3.23 1.38
CA GLU A 262 -21.71 -2.48 0.82
C GLU A 262 -21.26 -1.30 -0.07
N ALA A 263 -20.20 -0.58 0.32
CA ALA A 263 -19.60 0.47 -0.50
C ALA A 263 -19.08 -0.09 -1.84
N VAL A 264 -18.41 -1.25 -1.83
CA VAL A 264 -17.97 -1.97 -3.05
C VAL A 264 -19.18 -2.42 -3.87
N ARG A 265 -20.27 -2.86 -3.25
CA ARG A 265 -21.54 -3.17 -3.94
C ARG A 265 -22.07 -1.96 -4.69
N ASN A 266 -22.07 -0.79 -4.08
CA ASN A 266 -22.56 0.44 -4.70
C ASN A 266 -21.72 0.84 -5.92
N ILE A 267 -20.39 0.75 -5.81
CA ILE A 267 -19.48 1.03 -6.93
C ILE A 267 -19.69 0.03 -8.08
N THR A 268 -19.77 -1.28 -7.77
CA THR A 268 -20.00 -2.30 -8.79
C THR A 268 -21.39 -2.22 -9.42
N TRP A 269 -22.39 -1.75 -8.68
CA TRP A 269 -23.71 -1.47 -9.23
C TRP A 269 -23.69 -0.22 -10.13
N ALA A 270 -23.00 0.85 -9.74
CA ALA A 270 -22.81 2.02 -10.59
C ALA A 270 -22.13 1.67 -11.92
N LEU A 271 -21.09 0.83 -11.90
CA LEU A 271 -20.44 0.32 -13.12
C LEU A 271 -21.45 -0.38 -14.05
N LYS A 272 -22.38 -1.16 -13.50
CA LYS A 272 -23.41 -1.84 -14.30
C LYS A 272 -24.46 -0.86 -14.82
N ARG A 273 -24.96 0.01 -13.93
CA ARG A 273 -25.99 1.00 -14.23
C ARG A 273 -25.59 1.93 -15.36
N TYR A 274 -24.32 2.35 -15.38
CA TYR A 274 -23.79 3.27 -16.40
C TYR A 274 -23.06 2.56 -17.55
N GLY A 275 -23.14 1.23 -17.63
CA GLY A 275 -22.68 0.46 -18.80
C GLY A 275 -21.17 0.18 -18.87
N PHE A 276 -20.38 0.53 -17.85
CA PHE A 276 -18.92 0.32 -17.84
C PHE A 276 -18.49 -1.10 -17.46
N TYR A 277 -19.33 -1.84 -16.73
CA TYR A 277 -18.98 -3.12 -16.10
C TYR A 277 -18.42 -4.17 -17.08
N ASN A 278 -18.97 -4.26 -18.30
CA ASN A 278 -18.58 -5.28 -19.27
C ASN A 278 -17.14 -5.11 -19.80
N ASN A 279 -16.61 -3.89 -19.77
CA ASN A 279 -15.24 -3.57 -20.17
C ASN A 279 -14.40 -3.06 -18.98
N SER A 280 -14.71 -3.49 -17.75
CA SER A 280 -13.93 -3.10 -16.56
C SER A 280 -13.09 -4.26 -16.02
N VAL A 281 -11.86 -3.94 -15.60
CA VAL A 281 -11.04 -4.76 -14.72
C VAL A 281 -11.14 -4.20 -13.31
N ILE A 282 -11.73 -4.98 -12.39
CA ILE A 282 -11.89 -4.61 -10.98
C ILE A 282 -10.86 -5.39 -10.18
N ILE A 283 -9.95 -4.68 -9.53
CA ILE A 283 -8.93 -5.23 -8.64
C ILE A 283 -9.31 -4.87 -7.21
N PHE A 284 -9.26 -5.84 -6.32
CA PHE A 284 -9.39 -5.64 -4.89
C PHE A 284 -8.10 -6.11 -4.20
N SER A 285 -7.55 -5.28 -3.32
CA SER A 285 -6.34 -5.57 -2.53
C SER A 285 -6.44 -4.93 -1.15
N SER A 286 -5.87 -5.56 -0.12
CA SER A 286 -5.45 -4.83 1.09
C SER A 286 -4.11 -4.14 0.86
N ASP A 287 -3.78 -3.10 1.64
CA ASP A 287 -2.47 -2.44 1.60
C ASP A 287 -1.45 -3.07 2.56
N ASN A 288 -1.88 -3.68 3.65
CA ASN A 288 -1.05 -4.52 4.50
C ASN A 288 -1.90 -5.62 5.18
N GLY A 289 -1.25 -6.50 5.95
CA GLY A 289 -1.96 -7.41 6.85
C GLY A 289 -2.74 -6.67 7.93
N GLY A 290 -3.70 -7.36 8.56
CA GLY A 290 -4.60 -6.78 9.56
C GLY A 290 -3.90 -6.45 10.88
N GLN A 291 -4.35 -5.38 11.53
CA GLN A 291 -3.91 -5.02 12.89
C GLN A 291 -4.79 -5.72 13.93
N THR A 292 -4.25 -6.76 14.55
CA THR A 292 -5.01 -7.64 15.46
C THR A 292 -5.50 -6.98 16.74
N PHE A 293 -4.76 -5.99 17.27
CA PHE A 293 -5.24 -5.20 18.41
C PHE A 293 -6.34 -4.20 18.06
N SER A 294 -6.62 -4.02 16.76
CA SER A 294 -7.69 -3.17 16.24
C SER A 294 -8.79 -4.00 15.57
N GLY A 295 -8.88 -5.30 15.87
CA GLY A 295 -9.99 -6.16 15.44
C GLY A 295 -9.73 -6.99 14.18
N GLY A 296 -8.72 -6.65 13.37
CA GLY A 296 -8.33 -7.44 12.20
C GLY A 296 -7.80 -8.84 12.57
N SER A 297 -7.80 -9.77 11.63
CA SER A 297 -7.24 -11.11 11.82
C SER A 297 -6.53 -11.59 10.56
N ASN A 298 -5.36 -12.18 10.77
CA ASN A 298 -4.58 -12.80 9.69
C ASN A 298 -4.55 -14.32 9.82
N TRP A 299 -5.36 -14.90 10.71
CA TRP A 299 -5.36 -16.33 10.97
C TRP A 299 -5.56 -17.15 9.68
N PRO A 300 -4.89 -18.29 9.49
CA PRO A 300 -3.86 -18.89 10.34
C PRO A 300 -2.42 -18.41 10.03
N LEU A 301 -2.23 -17.28 9.35
CA LEU A 301 -0.90 -16.72 9.08
C LEU A 301 -0.27 -16.16 10.37
N ARG A 302 1.06 -16.21 10.44
CA ARG A 302 1.86 -15.70 11.54
C ARG A 302 1.98 -14.18 11.50
N GLY A 303 1.95 -13.51 12.65
CA GLY A 303 2.17 -12.07 12.74
C GLY A 303 1.00 -11.21 12.25
N ARG A 304 1.29 -9.95 11.96
CA ARG A 304 0.29 -8.89 11.73
C ARG A 304 0.87 -7.69 11.01
N LYS A 305 0.05 -6.63 10.83
CA LYS A 305 0.52 -5.30 10.38
C LYS A 305 1.85 -4.92 11.05
N GLY A 306 2.79 -4.42 10.26
CA GLY A 306 4.11 -3.97 10.70
C GLY A 306 5.16 -5.07 10.82
N THR A 307 4.81 -6.33 10.54
CA THR A 307 5.73 -7.47 10.67
C THR A 307 6.05 -8.10 9.32
N TYR A 308 7.22 -8.71 9.17
CA TYR A 308 7.64 -9.36 7.91
C TYR A 308 7.18 -10.83 7.81
N TRP A 309 6.48 -11.32 8.84
CA TRP A 309 5.75 -12.58 8.82
C TRP A 309 4.63 -12.57 7.77
N GLU A 310 4.16 -13.73 7.32
CA GLU A 310 3.14 -13.85 6.27
C GLU A 310 1.88 -13.05 6.60
N GLY A 311 1.45 -12.99 7.86
CA GLY A 311 0.29 -12.21 8.29
C GLY A 311 0.47 -10.69 8.22
N GLY A 312 1.68 -10.18 7.95
CA GLY A 312 1.92 -8.78 7.64
C GLY A 312 2.04 -8.48 6.14
N VAL A 313 2.60 -9.42 5.36
CA VAL A 313 2.99 -9.19 3.95
C VAL A 313 2.21 -9.99 2.92
N ARG A 314 1.51 -11.06 3.28
CA ARG A 314 0.65 -11.81 2.36
C ARG A 314 -0.72 -11.15 2.30
N GLY A 315 -1.03 -10.59 1.15
CA GLY A 315 -2.18 -9.72 0.97
C GLY A 315 -3.48 -10.46 0.71
N LEU A 316 -4.58 -9.85 1.14
CA LEU A 316 -5.90 -10.20 0.67
C LEU A 316 -6.09 -9.61 -0.73
N GLY A 317 -6.50 -10.39 -1.72
CA GLY A 317 -6.77 -9.83 -3.05
C GLY A 317 -7.45 -10.76 -4.07
N PHE A 318 -8.17 -10.14 -5.01
CA PHE A 318 -8.77 -10.82 -6.15
C PHE A 318 -8.89 -9.88 -7.35
N VAL A 319 -9.03 -10.48 -8.54
CA VAL A 319 -9.39 -9.76 -9.77
C VAL A 319 -10.74 -10.24 -10.26
N HIS A 320 -11.62 -9.30 -10.56
CA HIS A 320 -12.92 -9.55 -11.16
C HIS A 320 -13.06 -8.77 -12.46
N SER A 321 -13.29 -9.48 -13.57
CA SER A 321 -13.58 -8.84 -14.84
C SER A 321 -14.31 -9.79 -15.80
N PRO A 322 -15.28 -9.30 -16.58
CA PRO A 322 -15.80 -10.02 -17.73
C PRO A 322 -14.72 -10.36 -18.78
N LEU A 323 -13.58 -9.65 -18.80
CA LEU A 323 -12.47 -9.81 -19.75
C LEU A 323 -11.48 -10.93 -19.39
N LEU A 324 -11.59 -11.54 -18.20
CA LEU A 324 -10.76 -12.68 -17.82
C LEU A 324 -11.03 -13.87 -18.73
N LYS A 325 -9.99 -14.50 -19.30
CA LYS A 325 -10.15 -15.71 -20.13
C LYS A 325 -10.55 -16.92 -19.30
N ARG A 326 -10.01 -17.04 -18.09
CA ARG A 326 -10.33 -18.11 -17.13
C ARG A 326 -10.81 -17.51 -15.81
N LYS A 327 -12.08 -17.73 -15.50
CA LYS A 327 -12.77 -17.22 -14.30
C LYS A 327 -12.97 -18.34 -13.29
N GLN A 328 -13.48 -17.98 -12.11
CA GLN A 328 -13.87 -18.89 -11.04
C GLN A 328 -12.74 -19.81 -10.58
N ARG A 329 -11.56 -19.23 -10.36
CA ARG A 329 -10.37 -19.98 -9.98
C ARG A 329 -9.57 -19.31 -8.89
N THR A 330 -8.75 -20.12 -8.23
CA THR A 330 -7.70 -19.67 -7.32
C THR A 330 -6.36 -19.66 -8.03
N SER A 331 -5.67 -18.51 -8.05
CA SER A 331 -4.32 -18.38 -8.55
C SER A 331 -3.31 -18.52 -7.42
N ARG A 332 -2.31 -19.37 -7.64
CA ARG A 332 -1.11 -19.49 -6.78
C ARG A 332 0.15 -18.97 -7.50
N ALA A 333 -0.01 -18.29 -8.62
CA ALA A 333 1.08 -17.61 -9.31
C ALA A 333 1.67 -16.54 -8.37
N LEU A 334 3.00 -16.48 -8.25
CA LEU A 334 3.68 -15.53 -7.36
C LEU A 334 3.46 -14.10 -7.85
N MET A 335 2.90 -13.24 -7.02
CA MET A 335 2.57 -11.85 -7.38
C MET A 335 2.91 -10.91 -6.24
N HIS A 336 3.24 -9.66 -6.58
CA HIS A 336 3.55 -8.59 -5.64
C HIS A 336 2.84 -7.30 -6.05
N ILE A 337 2.57 -6.39 -5.11
CA ILE A 337 1.86 -5.13 -5.38
C ILE A 337 2.55 -4.24 -6.44
N THR A 338 3.87 -4.38 -6.62
CA THR A 338 4.62 -3.70 -7.69
C THR A 338 4.24 -4.17 -9.09
N ASP A 339 3.72 -5.39 -9.23
CA ASP A 339 3.34 -5.96 -10.53
C ASP A 339 2.14 -5.23 -11.14
N TRP A 340 1.32 -4.58 -10.31
CA TRP A 340 0.17 -3.82 -10.81
C TRP A 340 0.58 -2.68 -11.72
N TYR A 341 1.71 -2.02 -11.49
CA TYR A 341 2.13 -0.91 -12.35
C TYR A 341 2.31 -1.36 -13.82
N PRO A 342 3.25 -2.27 -14.16
CA PRO A 342 3.43 -2.70 -15.55
C PRO A 342 2.22 -3.46 -16.08
N THR A 343 1.50 -4.21 -15.24
CA THR A 343 0.28 -4.93 -15.66
C THR A 343 -0.81 -3.97 -16.14
N LEU A 344 -1.07 -2.90 -15.38
CA LEU A 344 -2.13 -1.95 -15.70
C LEU A 344 -1.74 -1.01 -16.85
N VAL A 345 -0.45 -0.64 -16.95
CA VAL A 345 0.07 0.08 -18.13
C VAL A 345 -0.05 -0.78 -19.38
N GLY A 346 0.29 -2.07 -19.32
CA GLY A 346 0.14 -3.00 -20.45
C GLY A 346 -1.32 -3.19 -20.87
N LEU A 347 -2.24 -3.32 -19.91
CA LEU A 347 -3.69 -3.37 -20.18
C LEU A 347 -4.22 -2.10 -20.84
N ALA A 348 -3.65 -0.95 -20.49
CA ALA A 348 -3.98 0.35 -21.09
C ALA A 348 -3.42 0.53 -22.51
N GLY A 349 -2.63 -0.42 -23.03
CA GLY A 349 -1.91 -0.28 -24.28
C GLY A 349 -0.69 0.66 -24.19
N GLY A 350 -0.29 1.04 -22.98
CA GLY A 350 0.93 1.78 -22.72
C GLY A 350 2.18 0.89 -22.81
N THR A 351 3.35 1.52 -22.78
CA THR A 351 4.64 0.81 -22.80
C THR A 351 5.42 1.10 -21.52
N THR A 352 6.07 0.07 -21.00
CA THR A 352 7.10 0.19 -19.96
C THR A 352 8.46 -0.10 -20.58
N SER A 353 9.49 0.62 -20.16
CA SER A 353 10.84 0.49 -20.66
C SER A 353 11.79 -0.05 -19.59
N ALA A 354 12.88 -0.69 -19.99
CA ALA A 354 13.92 -1.10 -19.04
C ALA A 354 14.55 0.11 -18.31
N ALA A 355 14.51 1.31 -18.91
CA ALA A 355 14.99 2.54 -18.30
C ALA A 355 14.11 3.01 -17.13
N ASP A 356 12.87 2.50 -17.03
CA ASP A 356 11.94 2.84 -15.95
C ASP A 356 12.38 2.23 -14.61
N GLY A 357 13.29 1.24 -14.62
CA GLY A 357 13.86 0.64 -13.41
C GLY A 357 12.80 0.00 -12.49
N LEU A 358 11.77 -0.59 -13.08
CA LEU A 358 10.66 -1.24 -12.38
C LEU A 358 11.12 -2.53 -11.71
N ASP A 359 10.56 -2.80 -10.54
CA ASP A 359 10.72 -4.06 -9.80
C ASP A 359 9.51 -5.00 -9.98
N GLY A 360 8.47 -4.51 -10.67
CA GLY A 360 7.25 -5.25 -11.03
C GLY A 360 7.33 -5.92 -12.40
N TYR A 361 6.47 -6.89 -12.63
CA TYR A 361 6.28 -7.59 -13.90
C TYR A 361 4.83 -7.48 -14.39
N ASP A 362 4.60 -7.53 -15.70
CA ASP A 362 3.25 -7.75 -16.22
C ASP A 362 2.80 -9.18 -15.91
N VAL A 363 1.81 -9.31 -15.03
CA VAL A 363 1.24 -10.57 -14.56
C VAL A 363 -0.16 -10.82 -15.11
N TRP A 364 -0.66 -10.01 -16.05
CA TRP A 364 -1.98 -10.23 -16.66
C TRP A 364 -2.15 -11.62 -17.26
N PRO A 365 -1.17 -12.21 -17.99
CA PRO A 365 -1.32 -13.57 -18.51
C PRO A 365 -1.45 -14.63 -17.41
N ALA A 366 -0.79 -14.43 -16.26
CA ALA A 366 -0.90 -15.33 -15.11
C ALA A 366 -2.28 -15.22 -14.45
N ILE A 367 -2.82 -14.01 -14.33
CA ILE A 367 -4.17 -13.76 -13.79
C ILE A 367 -5.25 -14.27 -14.74
N SER A 368 -5.27 -13.77 -15.98
CA SER A 368 -6.35 -13.95 -16.94
C SER A 368 -6.39 -15.35 -17.54
N GLU A 369 -5.23 -15.94 -17.83
CA GLU A 369 -5.12 -17.22 -18.55
C GLU A 369 -4.63 -18.37 -17.66
N GLY A 370 -4.15 -18.07 -16.45
CA GLY A 370 -3.56 -19.07 -15.56
C GLY A 370 -2.18 -19.55 -16.02
N ARG A 371 -1.41 -18.73 -16.75
CA ARG A 371 -0.01 -19.01 -17.06
C ARG A 371 0.87 -18.93 -15.80
N ALA A 372 2.10 -19.42 -15.91
CA ALA A 372 3.11 -19.23 -14.88
C ALA A 372 3.40 -17.73 -14.67
N SER A 373 3.69 -17.34 -13.43
CA SER A 373 4.13 -15.97 -13.16
C SER A 373 5.53 -15.74 -13.74
N PRO A 374 5.81 -14.59 -14.36
CA PRO A 374 7.19 -14.18 -14.63
C PRO A 374 8.01 -13.92 -13.36
N ARG A 375 7.34 -13.65 -12.23
CA ARG A 375 7.99 -13.38 -10.95
C ARG A 375 8.43 -14.67 -10.26
N THR A 376 9.71 -14.73 -9.93
CA THR A 376 10.33 -15.85 -9.18
C THR A 376 10.84 -15.45 -7.80
N GLU A 377 11.00 -14.15 -7.54
CA GLU A 377 11.50 -13.60 -6.28
C GLU A 377 10.77 -12.32 -5.87
N ILE A 378 10.77 -12.04 -4.57
CA ILE A 378 10.23 -10.83 -3.94
C ILE A 378 11.21 -10.42 -2.85
N LEU A 379 11.75 -9.20 -2.94
CA LEU A 379 12.28 -8.52 -1.77
C LEU A 379 11.10 -7.94 -1.00
N HIS A 380 10.90 -8.35 0.26
CA HIS A 380 9.89 -7.71 1.10
C HIS A 380 10.37 -6.31 1.48
N ASN A 381 11.48 -6.20 2.21
CA ASN A 381 12.12 -4.93 2.49
C ASN A 381 13.53 -5.14 3.10
N ILE A 382 14.31 -4.06 3.16
CA ILE A 382 15.56 -3.96 3.93
C ILE A 382 15.48 -2.65 4.71
N ASP A 383 15.26 -2.73 6.02
CA ASP A 383 15.21 -1.57 6.90
C ASP A 383 16.45 -1.52 7.83
N PRO A 384 17.45 -0.69 7.50
CA PRO A 384 18.64 -0.55 8.34
C PRO A 384 18.44 0.37 9.56
N LEU A 385 17.31 1.08 9.67
CA LEU A 385 17.02 2.01 10.77
C LEU A 385 16.16 1.40 11.87
N TYR A 386 15.56 0.24 11.63
CA TYR A 386 14.86 -0.51 12.68
C TYR A 386 15.84 -1.00 13.76
N ASN A 387 15.32 -1.29 14.96
CA ASN A 387 16.15 -1.77 16.07
C ASN A 387 16.93 -3.03 15.65
N HIS A 388 18.26 -2.98 15.78
CA HIS A 388 19.11 -4.11 15.48
C HIS A 388 18.79 -5.30 16.38
N ALA A 389 18.65 -6.49 15.79
CA ALA A 389 18.54 -7.71 16.58
C ALA A 389 19.83 -7.91 17.39
N GLN A 390 19.68 -8.05 18.70
CA GLN A 390 20.81 -8.13 19.64
C GLN A 390 21.80 -9.27 19.33
N HIS A 391 21.31 -10.36 18.73
CA HIS A 391 22.08 -11.55 18.42
C HIS A 391 22.48 -11.66 16.94
N GLY A 392 22.14 -10.66 16.12
CA GLY A 392 22.53 -10.62 14.72
C GLY A 392 23.96 -10.13 14.56
N SER A 393 24.66 -10.64 13.55
CA SER A 393 26.04 -10.24 13.25
C SER A 393 26.40 -10.51 11.79
N LEU A 394 27.50 -9.90 11.34
CA LEU A 394 28.06 -10.20 10.01
C LEU A 394 28.64 -11.63 9.94
N GLU A 395 29.24 -12.11 11.02
CA GLU A 395 29.76 -13.47 11.13
C GLU A 395 28.64 -14.51 11.02
N GLY A 396 27.51 -14.27 11.72
CA GLY A 396 26.31 -15.10 11.65
C GLY A 396 25.66 -15.11 10.26
N GLY A 397 25.93 -14.11 9.42
CA GLY A 397 25.55 -14.08 8.01
C GLY A 397 26.68 -14.50 7.06
N PHE A 398 27.61 -15.34 7.52
CA PHE A 398 28.71 -15.90 6.74
C PHE A 398 29.68 -14.85 6.13
N GLY A 399 29.77 -13.67 6.73
CA GLY A 399 30.56 -12.56 6.16
C GLY A 399 29.89 -11.84 4.98
N ILE A 400 28.65 -12.24 4.62
CA ILE A 400 27.93 -11.75 3.43
C ILE A 400 26.90 -10.68 3.80
N TRP A 401 26.16 -10.91 4.88
CA TRP A 401 25.04 -10.08 5.31
C TRP A 401 25.09 -9.85 6.81
N ASN A 402 24.80 -8.64 7.28
CA ASN A 402 24.65 -8.40 8.71
C ASN A 402 23.24 -8.84 9.14
N THR A 403 23.13 -10.00 9.80
CA THR A 403 21.84 -10.57 10.21
C THR A 403 21.14 -9.76 11.31
N ALA A 404 21.77 -8.71 11.86
CA ALA A 404 21.11 -7.76 12.75
C ALA A 404 20.15 -6.80 12.03
N VAL A 405 20.26 -6.66 10.70
CA VAL A 405 19.40 -5.79 9.89
C VAL A 405 18.05 -6.46 9.66
N GLN A 406 16.95 -5.72 9.90
CA GLN A 406 15.61 -6.19 9.60
C GLN A 406 15.43 -6.29 8.08
N ALA A 407 15.27 -7.51 7.57
CA ALA A 407 15.06 -7.76 6.15
C ALA A 407 14.24 -9.04 5.96
N ALA A 408 13.55 -9.13 4.82
CA ALA A 408 12.96 -10.38 4.38
C ALA A 408 12.95 -10.48 2.86
N ILE A 409 13.14 -11.70 2.37
CA ILE A 409 13.13 -12.03 0.94
C ILE A 409 12.42 -13.36 0.75
N ARG A 410 11.72 -13.49 -0.37
CA ARG A 410 11.19 -14.74 -0.87
C ARG A 410 11.77 -15.06 -2.24
N VAL A 411 12.26 -16.28 -2.42
CA VAL A 411 12.75 -16.80 -3.71
C VAL A 411 12.18 -18.19 -3.92
N GLY A 412 11.33 -18.34 -4.93
CA GLY A 412 10.57 -19.56 -5.18
C GLY A 412 9.71 -19.97 -3.98
N GLU A 413 9.99 -21.15 -3.44
CA GLU A 413 9.30 -21.69 -2.27
C GLU A 413 9.86 -21.20 -0.92
N TRP A 414 11.07 -20.63 -0.92
CA TRP A 414 11.78 -20.28 0.30
C TRP A 414 11.57 -18.82 0.69
N LYS A 415 11.38 -18.58 1.99
CA LYS A 415 11.36 -17.25 2.58
C LYS A 415 12.38 -17.16 3.70
N LEU A 416 13.22 -16.14 3.64
CA LEU A 416 14.22 -15.82 4.65
C LEU A 416 13.84 -14.52 5.35
N LEU A 417 13.98 -14.49 6.67
CA LEU A 417 13.88 -13.27 7.48
C LEU A 417 15.17 -13.06 8.28
N THR A 418 15.63 -11.82 8.41
CA THR A 418 16.74 -11.45 9.29
C THR A 418 16.38 -10.28 10.20
N GLY A 419 17.16 -10.06 11.25
CA GLY A 419 16.96 -8.96 12.20
C GLY A 419 15.81 -9.24 13.17
N ASP A 420 15.00 -8.23 13.47
CA ASP A 420 13.75 -8.37 14.21
C ASP A 420 12.59 -8.31 13.21
N PRO A 421 11.96 -9.44 12.80
CA PRO A 421 10.85 -9.43 11.85
C PRO A 421 9.56 -8.79 12.39
N GLY A 422 9.55 -8.38 13.67
CA GLY A 422 8.39 -7.90 14.39
C GLY A 422 7.66 -9.03 15.13
N TYR A 423 6.55 -8.67 15.78
CA TYR A 423 5.78 -9.58 16.64
C TYR A 423 5.31 -10.84 15.91
N GLY A 424 5.82 -12.01 16.32
CA GLY A 424 5.70 -13.27 15.57
C GLY A 424 4.78 -14.31 16.18
N ASP A 425 3.70 -13.93 16.87
CA ASP A 425 2.70 -14.90 17.33
C ASP A 425 1.64 -15.16 16.25
N TRP A 426 1.00 -16.33 16.33
CA TRP A 426 -0.25 -16.60 15.64
C TRP A 426 -1.40 -16.18 16.54
N ILE A 427 -2.29 -15.32 16.01
CA ILE A 427 -3.36 -14.71 16.79
C ILE A 427 -4.70 -15.24 16.25
N PRO A 428 -5.36 -16.16 16.98
CA PRO A 428 -6.68 -16.66 16.58
C PRO A 428 -7.72 -15.55 16.45
N PRO A 429 -8.78 -15.76 15.65
CA PRO A 429 -9.91 -14.85 15.62
C PRO A 429 -10.50 -14.64 17.02
N GLN A 430 -11.12 -13.48 17.25
CA GLN A 430 -11.77 -13.12 18.53
C GLN A 430 -10.87 -12.95 19.77
N THR A 431 -9.53 -13.11 19.66
CA THR A 431 -8.60 -12.88 20.78
C THR A 431 -8.77 -11.50 21.44
N LEU A 432 -9.10 -11.47 22.73
CA LEU A 432 -9.32 -10.23 23.50
C LEU A 432 -7.99 -9.56 23.88
N ALA A 433 -7.87 -8.26 23.62
CA ALA A 433 -6.66 -7.48 23.91
C ALA A 433 -6.42 -7.20 25.41
N THR A 434 -7.46 -7.30 26.27
CA THR A 434 -7.44 -6.75 27.64
C THR A 434 -7.68 -7.75 28.77
N PHE A 435 -7.67 -9.06 28.52
CA PHE A 435 -7.87 -10.06 29.59
C PHE A 435 -6.53 -10.56 30.18
N PRO A 436 -6.34 -10.62 31.51
CA PRO A 436 -5.09 -11.08 32.13
C PRO A 436 -4.74 -12.54 31.81
N GLY A 437 -5.73 -13.33 31.38
CA GLY A 437 -5.58 -14.75 31.03
C GLY A 437 -5.38 -15.05 29.54
N SER A 438 -5.26 -14.06 28.66
CA SER A 438 -5.14 -14.31 27.20
C SER A 438 -3.71 -14.55 26.72
N TRP A 439 -2.71 -14.49 27.61
CA TRP A 439 -1.32 -14.82 27.30
C TRP A 439 -1.12 -16.33 26.99
N TRP A 440 -2.10 -17.18 27.35
CA TRP A 440 -2.05 -18.64 27.18
C TRP A 440 -2.62 -19.15 25.85
N ASN A 441 -3.40 -18.34 25.12
CA ASN A 441 -4.02 -18.72 23.84
C ASN A 441 -3.19 -18.30 22.61
N LEU A 442 -2.04 -17.66 22.84
CA LEU A 442 -1.09 -17.36 21.78
C LEU A 442 -0.22 -18.59 21.56
N GLU A 443 -0.19 -19.11 20.33
CA GLU A 443 0.80 -20.11 19.96
C GLU A 443 2.15 -19.40 19.86
N ARG A 444 2.91 -19.41 20.95
CA ARG A 444 4.21 -18.74 21.03
C ARG A 444 5.30 -19.68 20.52
N MET A 445 6.18 -19.18 19.66
CA MET A 445 7.53 -19.72 19.58
C MET A 445 8.46 -18.80 20.37
N ALA A 446 8.93 -19.28 21.52
CA ALA A 446 9.99 -18.63 22.26
C ALA A 446 11.32 -18.82 21.50
N SER A 447 11.83 -17.76 20.89
CA SER A 447 13.21 -17.73 20.40
C SER A 447 13.79 -16.33 20.61
N VAL A 448 14.21 -16.06 21.86
CA VAL A 448 14.73 -14.74 22.30
C VAL A 448 16.16 -14.48 21.79
N ARG A 449 16.74 -15.39 21.00
CA ARG A 449 18.17 -15.35 20.59
C ARG A 449 18.43 -15.49 19.09
N GLN A 450 17.39 -15.48 18.27
CA GLN A 450 17.52 -15.73 16.84
C GLN A 450 17.45 -14.44 16.03
N ALA A 451 18.21 -14.39 14.93
CA ALA A 451 18.27 -13.25 14.02
C ALA A 451 18.15 -13.67 12.54
N VAL A 452 17.90 -14.96 12.28
CA VAL A 452 17.72 -15.55 10.94
C VAL A 452 16.66 -16.64 11.03
N TRP A 453 15.65 -16.61 10.17
CA TRP A 453 14.65 -17.65 10.01
C TRP A 453 14.54 -18.05 8.54
N LEU A 454 14.24 -19.32 8.28
CA LEU A 454 14.02 -19.84 6.94
C LEU A 454 12.79 -20.75 6.92
N PHE A 455 11.86 -20.50 6.01
CA PHE A 455 10.66 -21.31 5.83
C PHE A 455 10.50 -21.74 4.38
N ASN A 456 9.97 -22.95 4.17
CA ASN A 456 9.41 -23.33 2.87
C ASN A 456 7.92 -22.94 2.86
N ILE A 457 7.60 -21.75 2.34
CA ILE A 457 6.24 -21.19 2.36
C ILE A 457 5.25 -21.96 1.49
N SER A 458 5.74 -22.77 0.53
CA SER A 458 4.85 -23.59 -0.29
C SER A 458 4.32 -24.81 0.48
N ALA A 459 5.15 -25.38 1.36
CA ALA A 459 4.78 -26.51 2.23
C ALA A 459 4.25 -26.05 3.60
N ASP A 460 4.79 -24.95 4.13
CA ASP A 460 4.48 -24.35 5.42
C ASP A 460 4.12 -22.86 5.23
N PRO A 461 2.91 -22.55 4.73
CA PRO A 461 2.45 -21.18 4.51
C PRO A 461 2.24 -20.39 5.81
N TYR A 462 2.38 -21.05 6.96
CA TYR A 462 2.09 -20.48 8.27
C TYR A 462 3.35 -20.22 9.08
N GLU A 463 4.55 -20.54 8.56
CA GLU A 463 5.85 -20.27 9.19
C GLU A 463 6.03 -20.97 10.55
N ARG A 464 5.55 -22.22 10.64
CA ARG A 464 5.54 -23.09 11.81
C ARG A 464 6.89 -23.77 12.05
N GLU A 465 7.57 -24.17 10.99
CA GLU A 465 8.81 -24.94 11.06
C GLU A 465 9.98 -24.13 10.50
N ASP A 466 10.82 -23.61 11.39
CA ASP A 466 12.05 -22.95 10.98
C ASP A 466 13.13 -23.97 10.57
N LEU A 467 13.61 -23.80 9.34
CA LEU A 467 14.58 -24.67 8.69
C LEU A 467 15.98 -24.03 8.60
N ALA A 468 16.21 -22.87 9.21
CA ALA A 468 17.48 -22.13 9.07
C ALA A 468 18.70 -22.95 9.52
N GLY A 469 18.58 -23.68 10.63
CA GLY A 469 19.64 -24.57 11.12
C GLY A 469 19.81 -25.85 10.29
N GLN A 470 18.75 -26.30 9.62
CA GLN A 470 18.75 -27.53 8.81
C GLN A 470 19.25 -27.29 7.38
N ARG A 471 19.08 -26.07 6.85
CA ARG A 471 19.37 -25.69 5.45
C ARG A 471 20.29 -24.46 5.36
N PRO A 472 21.52 -24.53 5.91
CA PRO A 472 22.48 -23.41 5.85
C PRO A 472 22.91 -23.07 4.42
N ASP A 473 22.81 -24.02 3.49
CA ASP A 473 23.00 -23.84 2.04
C ASP A 473 22.00 -22.84 1.45
N VAL A 474 20.71 -23.00 1.78
CA VAL A 474 19.63 -22.11 1.34
C VAL A 474 19.75 -20.77 2.02
N VAL A 475 20.00 -20.74 3.33
CA VAL A 475 20.21 -19.49 4.09
C VAL A 475 21.31 -18.66 3.44
N ARG A 476 22.49 -19.26 3.18
CA ARG A 476 23.61 -18.54 2.55
C ARG A 476 23.23 -17.97 1.18
N THR A 477 22.49 -18.73 0.37
CA THR A 477 22.04 -18.30 -0.95
C THR A 477 21.11 -17.08 -0.85
N LEU A 478 20.13 -17.12 0.06
CA LEU A 478 19.17 -16.03 0.23
C LEU A 478 19.80 -14.79 0.89
N LEU A 479 20.76 -14.96 1.80
CA LEU A 479 21.56 -13.85 2.33
C LEU A 479 22.40 -13.16 1.24
N ALA A 480 22.95 -13.93 0.30
CA ALA A 480 23.65 -13.37 -0.86
C ALA A 480 22.70 -12.56 -1.75
N ARG A 481 21.48 -13.05 -2.00
CA ARG A 481 20.44 -12.30 -2.71
C ARG A 481 20.05 -11.00 -1.99
N LEU A 482 19.90 -11.02 -0.65
CA LEU A 482 19.70 -9.79 0.14
C LEU A 482 20.86 -8.80 -0.03
N ALA A 483 22.10 -9.28 0.01
CA ALA A 483 23.27 -8.44 -0.19
C ALA A 483 23.30 -7.83 -1.61
N GLU A 484 22.84 -8.56 -2.63
CA GLU A 484 22.71 -8.06 -3.99
C GLU A 484 21.66 -6.95 -4.13
N TYR A 485 20.46 -7.13 -3.56
CA TYR A 485 19.46 -6.06 -3.49
C TYR A 485 19.96 -4.83 -2.72
N ASN A 486 20.68 -5.04 -1.62
CA ASN A 486 21.19 -3.92 -0.82
C ASN A 486 22.26 -3.11 -1.57
N ARG A 487 22.92 -3.65 -2.59
CA ARG A 487 23.85 -2.89 -3.44
C ARG A 487 23.14 -1.90 -4.36
N THR A 488 21.86 -2.13 -4.69
CA THR A 488 21.04 -1.20 -5.48
C THR A 488 20.25 -0.23 -4.62
N ALA A 489 20.19 -0.47 -3.31
CA ALA A 489 19.43 0.36 -2.38
C ALA A 489 19.99 1.79 -2.29
N ILE A 490 19.08 2.77 -2.37
CA ILE A 490 19.38 4.17 -2.07
C ILE A 490 19.26 4.43 -0.57
N PRO A 491 19.90 5.49 -0.03
CA PRO A 491 19.79 5.81 1.39
C PRO A 491 18.34 6.02 1.84
N VAL A 492 18.04 5.57 3.06
CA VAL A 492 16.75 5.80 3.70
C VAL A 492 16.50 7.30 3.86
N ARG A 493 15.33 7.77 3.42
CA ARG A 493 14.84 9.14 3.58
C ARG A 493 13.81 9.17 4.70
N TYR A 494 14.25 9.52 5.91
CA TYR A 494 13.39 9.67 7.08
C TYR A 494 13.74 10.97 7.83
N PRO A 495 13.36 12.14 7.28
CA PRO A 495 13.69 13.43 7.88
C PRO A 495 12.99 13.61 9.23
N ALA A 496 13.56 14.49 10.06
CA ALA A 496 12.90 14.94 11.27
C ALA A 496 11.62 15.73 10.94
N GLU A 497 10.71 15.77 11.89
CA GLU A 497 9.48 16.55 11.79
C GLU A 497 9.77 18.05 11.69
N ASN A 498 8.96 18.77 10.94
CA ASN A 498 9.05 20.22 10.77
C ASN A 498 7.88 20.90 11.51
N PRO A 499 8.14 21.78 12.49
CA PRO A 499 7.09 22.49 13.23
C PRO A 499 6.13 23.31 12.34
N ARG A 500 6.56 23.75 11.16
CA ARG A 500 5.70 24.49 10.20
C ARG A 500 4.57 23.66 9.63
N ALA A 501 4.66 22.34 9.73
CA ALA A 501 3.58 21.44 9.36
C ALA A 501 2.39 21.50 10.32
N HIS A 502 2.47 22.25 11.42
CA HIS A 502 1.37 22.35 12.37
C HIS A 502 0.11 22.92 11.70
N PRO A 503 -1.06 22.26 11.84
CA PRO A 503 -2.30 22.69 11.17
C PRO A 503 -2.73 24.13 11.46
N ASP A 504 -2.43 24.68 12.63
CA ASP A 504 -2.69 26.09 12.96
C ASP A 504 -2.06 27.08 11.97
N PHE A 505 -0.95 26.72 11.33
CA PHE A 505 -0.33 27.56 10.29
C PHE A 505 -1.01 27.43 8.93
N ASN A 506 -2.00 26.54 8.80
CA ASN A 506 -2.74 26.27 7.58
C ASN A 506 -4.26 26.23 7.86
N GLY A 507 -4.75 27.19 8.65
CA GLY A 507 -6.18 27.37 8.90
C GLY A 507 -6.85 26.20 9.64
N GLY A 508 -6.09 25.45 10.44
CA GLY A 508 -6.58 24.28 11.18
C GLY A 508 -6.67 22.99 10.35
N ALA A 509 -6.12 22.97 9.14
CA ALA A 509 -6.11 21.81 8.27
C ALA A 509 -4.70 21.31 7.94
N TRP A 510 -4.55 20.01 7.74
CA TRP A 510 -3.33 19.46 7.16
C TRP A 510 -3.22 19.87 5.68
N GLY A 511 -2.02 20.17 5.20
CA GLY A 511 -1.80 20.59 3.82
C GLY A 511 -0.34 21.02 3.57
N PRO A 512 0.02 21.39 2.34
CA PRO A 512 1.37 21.83 2.01
C PRO A 512 1.81 23.07 2.81
N TRP A 513 3.06 23.10 3.27
CA TRP A 513 3.62 24.21 4.05
C TRP A 513 4.99 24.72 3.55
N ALA A 514 5.67 23.95 2.68
CA ALA A 514 6.93 24.36 2.07
C ALA A 514 6.66 25.28 0.86
N SER A 515 7.40 26.39 0.76
CA SER A 515 7.36 27.33 -0.38
C SER A 515 8.46 27.02 -1.40
N ASP A 516 8.28 27.52 -2.63
CA ASP A 516 9.25 27.39 -3.73
C ASP A 516 10.59 28.12 -3.41
N GLU A 517 10.57 29.21 -2.62
CA GLU A 517 11.77 29.98 -2.26
C GLU A 517 12.74 29.23 -1.32
N GLU A 518 12.24 28.24 -0.57
CA GLU A 518 13.07 27.41 0.33
C GLU A 518 13.77 26.26 -0.40
N GLU A 519 13.43 26.01 -1.68
CA GLU A 519 14.14 25.08 -2.57
C GLU A 519 15.62 25.45 -2.71
N GLU A 520 15.90 26.74 -2.88
CA GLU A 520 17.27 27.22 -3.11
C GLU A 520 18.13 27.17 -1.84
N GLU A 521 17.54 27.40 -0.67
CA GLU A 521 18.26 27.37 0.60
C GLU A 521 18.56 25.95 1.09
N GLU A 522 17.62 25.01 1.02
CA GLU A 522 17.87 23.63 1.42
C GLU A 522 18.75 22.88 0.41
N GLU A 523 18.53 23.05 -0.91
CA GLU A 523 19.46 22.51 -1.92
C GLU A 523 20.83 23.17 -1.82
N GLY A 524 20.88 24.48 -1.57
CA GLY A 524 22.10 25.23 -1.31
C GLY A 524 22.87 24.67 -0.10
N ARG A 525 22.17 24.41 1.01
CA ARG A 525 22.75 23.80 2.23
C ARG A 525 23.20 22.37 1.98
N ALA A 526 22.41 21.53 1.31
CA ALA A 526 22.78 20.16 0.97
C ALA A 526 24.01 20.12 0.04
N ARG A 527 24.03 20.92 -1.04
CA ARG A 527 25.19 21.08 -1.94
C ARG A 527 26.41 21.60 -1.18
N SER A 528 26.25 22.53 -0.23
CA SER A 528 27.33 23.02 0.63
C SER A 528 27.87 21.92 1.56
N PHE A 529 27.00 21.08 2.10
CA PHE A 529 27.35 19.96 2.99
C PHE A 529 28.13 18.87 2.26
N PHE A 530 27.73 18.53 1.03
CA PHE A 530 28.47 17.61 0.16
C PHE A 530 29.81 18.21 -0.32
N ARG A 531 29.88 19.51 -0.65
CA ARG A 531 31.15 20.22 -0.92
C ARG A 531 32.06 20.26 0.31
N GLY A 532 31.49 20.44 1.51
CA GLY A 532 32.21 20.41 2.79
C GLY A 532 32.81 19.05 3.11
N ARG A 533 32.08 17.95 2.83
CA ARG A 533 32.59 16.57 2.93
C ARG A 533 33.67 16.26 1.88
N ARG A 534 33.54 16.76 0.64
CA ARG A 534 34.62 16.67 -0.38
C ARG A 534 35.88 17.44 0.05
N LYS A 535 35.76 18.64 0.63
CA LYS A 535 36.89 19.40 1.20
C LYS A 535 37.52 18.72 2.43
N LYS A 536 36.73 18.10 3.31
CA LYS A 536 37.24 17.30 4.45
C LYS A 536 37.97 16.02 4.00
N LYS A 537 37.46 15.30 2.99
CA LYS A 537 38.20 14.18 2.34
C LYS A 537 39.50 14.66 1.69
N CYS A 538 39.51 15.85 1.07
CA CYS A 538 40.71 16.41 0.43
C CYS A 538 41.82 16.81 1.43
N LYS A 539 41.48 17.19 2.68
CA LYS A 539 42.47 17.40 3.75
C LYS A 539 43.17 16.10 4.19
N ILE A 540 42.46 14.96 4.19
CA ILE A 540 43.04 13.62 4.46
C ILE A 540 43.90 13.15 3.28
N CYS A 541 43.53 13.49 2.04
CA CYS A 541 44.38 13.23 0.86
C CYS A 541 45.70 14.02 0.90
N LYS A 542 45.71 15.24 1.46
CA LYS A 542 46.94 16.03 1.65
C LYS A 542 47.85 15.46 2.74
N LEU A 543 47.31 14.86 3.81
CA LEU A 543 48.12 14.12 4.79
C LEU A 543 48.75 12.84 4.21
N ARG A 544 48.00 12.06 3.41
CA ARG A 544 48.55 10.87 2.74
C ARG A 544 49.64 11.20 1.71
N SER A 545 49.54 12.34 1.02
CA SER A 545 50.60 12.87 0.13
C SER A 545 51.85 13.30 0.89
N PHE A 546 51.69 13.86 2.10
CA PHE A 546 52.80 14.26 2.97
C PHE A 546 53.58 13.05 3.52
N PHE A 547 52.88 11.99 3.95
CA PHE A 547 53.53 10.75 4.43
C PHE A 547 54.12 9.89 3.30
N ARG A 548 53.58 9.95 2.07
CA ARG A 548 54.24 9.31 0.91
C ARG A 548 55.55 9.98 0.50
N LYS A 549 55.67 11.31 0.71
CA LYS A 549 56.91 12.06 0.44
C LYS A 549 57.99 11.90 1.51
N LEU A 550 57.65 11.49 2.73
CA LEU A 550 58.65 11.15 3.76
C LEU A 550 59.28 9.76 3.56
N ASN A 551 58.53 8.77 3.06
CA ASN A 551 59.06 7.42 2.82
C ASN A 551 59.95 7.30 1.56
N THR A 552 59.85 8.22 0.60
CA THR A 552 60.76 8.28 -0.55
C THR A 552 62.08 9.01 -0.26
N ARG A 553 62.26 9.57 0.95
CA ARG A 553 63.50 10.27 1.33
C ARG A 553 64.40 9.51 2.32
N LEU A 554 64.04 8.28 2.68
CA LEU A 554 64.81 7.40 3.56
C LEU A 554 65.40 6.16 2.86
N MET A 555 65.31 6.07 1.52
CA MET A 555 65.87 4.98 0.70
C MET A 555 66.82 5.50 -0.39
N SER A 556 67.59 6.56 -0.10
CA SER A 556 68.63 7.08 -1.02
C SER A 556 69.89 7.57 -0.30
N GLN A 557 70.19 7.02 0.88
CA GLN A 557 71.51 7.09 1.50
C GLN A 557 71.79 5.79 2.24
N ARG A 558 72.28 4.79 1.50
CA ARG A 558 73.27 3.80 1.94
C ARG A 558 73.66 2.95 0.73
N ILE A 559 74.98 2.80 0.59
CA ILE A 559 75.71 1.81 -0.20
C ILE A 559 75.12 0.41 0.02
#